data_AF-A0A2R3MW22-F1
#
_entry.id   AF-A0A2R3MW22-F1
#
_cell.length_a   1.000
_cell.length_b   1.000
_cell.length_c   1.000
_cell.angle_alpha   90.00
_cell.angle_beta   90.00
_cell.angle_gamma   90.00
#
_symmetry.space_group_name_H-M   'P 1'
#
loop_
_entity.id
_entity.type
_entity.pdbx_description
1 polymer ?
#
loop_
_entity_poly.entity_id
_entity_poly.type
_entity_poly.pdbx_seq_one_letter_code
_entity_poly.pdbx_strand_id
1 'polypeptide(L)'
;MKVEQTTILRETVNFLKSEKFISASGAVPQSKGVAFEGRKIVKAGTILPSNDAQAKGILLEDVDVTAGDGFGAFLISGIVLAGRLPEVPQETAKTALKEIKFM
;
A
#
# COMPACT_ATOMS: atom_id res chain seq x y z
N MET A 1 -31.10 -17.03 -8.30
CA MET A 1 -30.27 -16.30 -7.32
C MET A 1 -28.90 -16.11 -7.93
N LYS A 2 -28.51 -14.87 -8.22
CA LYS A 2 -27.14 -14.57 -8.67
C LYS A 2 -26.25 -14.74 -7.45
N VAL A 3 -25.53 -15.84 -7.39
CA VAL A 3 -24.40 -15.99 -6.46
C VAL A 3 -23.37 -14.95 -6.90
N GLU A 4 -23.31 -13.86 -6.15
CA GLU A 4 -22.27 -12.84 -6.34
C GLU A 4 -20.92 -13.53 -6.20
N GLN A 5 -20.13 -13.43 -7.27
CA GLN A 5 -18.83 -14.07 -7.39
C GLN A 5 -18.00 -13.75 -6.16
N THR A 6 -17.86 -14.74 -5.28
CA THR A 6 -16.81 -14.77 -4.27
C THR A 6 -15.51 -15.08 -5.02
N THR A 7 -15.00 -14.07 -5.73
CA THR A 7 -13.71 -14.08 -6.42
C THR A 7 -12.63 -14.03 -5.35
N ILE A 8 -12.36 -15.17 -4.71
CA ILE A 8 -11.19 -15.37 -3.83
C ILE A 8 -10.03 -15.95 -4.67
N LEU A 9 -9.93 -15.56 -5.94
CA LEU A 9 -8.68 -15.58 -6.66
C LEU A 9 -8.19 -14.15 -6.66
N ARG A 10 -7.42 -13.80 -5.62
CA ARG A 10 -6.63 -12.57 -5.62
C ARG A 10 -5.55 -12.72 -6.70
N GLU A 11 -5.90 -12.54 -7.96
CA GLU A 11 -4.98 -12.07 -9.00
C GLU A 11 -4.56 -10.64 -8.61
N THR A 12 -3.90 -10.49 -7.46
CA THR A 12 -3.40 -9.18 -7.04
C THR A 12 -2.13 -9.02 -7.84
N VAL A 13 -2.29 -8.61 -9.10
CA VAL A 13 -1.14 -8.34 -9.93
C VAL A 13 -0.35 -7.26 -9.20
N ASN A 14 0.91 -7.57 -8.90
CA ASN A 14 1.72 -6.71 -8.06
C ASN A 14 1.70 -5.27 -8.63
N PHE A 15 1.52 -4.28 -7.78
CA PHE A 15 1.50 -2.88 -8.21
C PHE A 15 2.92 -2.39 -8.53
N LEU A 16 3.94 -3.13 -8.08
CA LEU A 16 5.33 -2.89 -8.44
C LEU A 16 5.58 -3.28 -9.89
N LYS A 17 6.03 -2.32 -10.71
CA LYS A 17 6.41 -2.54 -12.11
C LYS A 17 7.92 -2.65 -12.30
N SER A 18 8.71 -2.08 -11.39
CA SER A 18 10.16 -2.11 -11.47
C SER A 18 10.73 -3.40 -10.90
N GLU A 19 11.74 -3.97 -11.56
CA GLU A 19 12.57 -5.03 -11.00
C GLU A 19 13.49 -4.49 -9.89
N LYS A 20 14.00 -3.26 -10.05
CA LYS A 20 14.84 -2.58 -9.07
C LYS A 20 14.00 -1.60 -8.26
N PHE A 21 13.97 -1.79 -6.96
CA PHE A 21 13.32 -0.88 -6.03
C PHE A 21 14.11 -0.78 -4.74
N ILE A 22 13.93 0.33 -4.03
CA ILE A 22 14.49 0.53 -2.69
C ILE A 22 13.33 0.57 -1.71
N SER A 23 13.40 -0.31 -0.72
CA SER A 23 12.46 -0.35 0.40
C SER A 23 13.16 0.00 1.70
N ALA A 24 12.46 0.76 2.55
CA ALA A 24 12.86 1.00 3.93
C ALA A 24 11.80 0.44 4.88
N SER A 25 12.21 -0.09 6.03
CA SER A 25 11.26 -0.45 7.07
C SER A 25 10.74 0.80 7.78
N GLY A 26 9.48 0.75 8.22
CA GLY A 26 8.87 1.84 8.97
C GLY A 26 7.73 1.35 9.85
N ALA A 27 7.25 2.25 10.70
CA ALA A 27 6.06 2.00 11.51
C ALA A 27 4.81 2.18 10.64
N VAL A 28 3.94 1.17 10.66
CA VAL A 28 2.63 1.16 10.02
C VAL A 28 1.59 1.47 11.11
N PRO A 29 0.97 2.66 11.09
CA PRO A 29 0.03 3.05 12.14
C PRO A 29 -1.23 2.20 12.10
N GLN A 30 -1.69 1.72 13.25
CA GLN A 30 -2.93 0.95 13.36
C GLN A 30 -4.15 1.70 12.79
N SER A 31 -4.14 3.03 12.83
CA SER A 31 -5.23 3.88 12.32
C SER A 31 -5.54 3.70 10.83
N LYS A 32 -4.63 3.09 10.06
CA LYS A 32 -4.82 2.78 8.63
C LYS A 32 -5.23 1.32 8.39
N GLY A 33 -5.35 0.52 9.45
CA GLY A 33 -5.78 -0.87 9.40
C GLY A 33 -7.24 -0.99 9.03
N VAL A 34 -7.53 -1.76 7.98
CA VAL A 34 -8.89 -2.14 7.61
C VAL A 34 -9.25 -3.44 8.33
N ALA A 35 -10.43 -3.50 8.94
CA ALA A 35 -10.91 -4.71 9.57
C ALA A 35 -11.18 -5.79 8.52
N PHE A 36 -10.50 -6.92 8.65
CA PHE A 36 -10.63 -8.09 7.78
C PHE A 36 -10.63 -9.36 8.64
N GLU A 37 -11.74 -10.09 8.64
CA GLU A 37 -11.90 -11.37 9.34
C GLU A 37 -11.42 -11.36 10.82
N GLY A 38 -11.80 -10.33 11.58
CA GLY A 38 -11.43 -10.20 13.00
C GLY A 38 -10.02 -9.70 13.27
N ARG A 39 -9.24 -9.40 12.22
CA ARG A 39 -7.92 -8.78 12.28
C ARG A 39 -7.93 -7.39 11.65
N LYS A 40 -7.01 -6.51 12.03
CA LYS A 40 -6.79 -5.22 11.37
C LYS A 40 -5.59 -5.36 10.45
N ILE A 41 -5.80 -5.21 9.15
CA ILE A 41 -4.75 -5.35 8.15
C ILE A 41 -4.64 -4.06 7.34
N VAL A 42 -3.44 -3.51 7.26
CA VAL A 42 -3.12 -2.45 6.29
C VAL A 42 -2.76 -3.11 4.98
N LYS A 43 -3.44 -2.73 3.90
CA LYS A 43 -3.25 -3.32 2.58
C LYS A 43 -1.96 -2.86 1.94
N ALA A 44 -1.29 -3.76 1.22
CA ALA A 44 -0.23 -3.43 0.30
C ALA A 44 -0.72 -2.39 -0.74
N GLY A 45 0.16 -1.46 -1.12
CA GLY A 45 -0.18 -0.33 -1.99
C GLY A 45 -0.71 0.89 -1.24
N THR A 46 -0.92 0.82 0.08
CA THR A 46 -1.36 1.98 0.86
C THR A 46 -0.21 2.99 0.98
N ILE A 47 -0.50 4.26 0.67
CA ILE A 47 0.45 5.37 0.86
C ILE A 47 0.39 5.80 2.33
N LEU A 48 1.56 5.81 2.97
CA LEU A 48 1.67 6.05 4.40
C LEU A 48 2.74 7.09 4.71
N PRO A 49 2.62 7.82 5.83
CA PRO A 49 1.51 7.82 6.81
C PRO A 49 0.19 8.44 6.30
N SER A 50 0.26 9.31 5.29
CA SER A 50 -0.91 9.92 4.63
C SER A 50 -0.67 10.04 3.12
N ASN A 51 -1.75 10.01 2.34
CA ASN A 51 -1.74 10.20 0.88
C ASN A 51 -1.60 11.69 0.51
N ASP A 52 -0.65 12.40 1.13
CA ASP A 52 -0.42 13.82 0.93
C ASP A 52 1.10 14.10 0.85
N ALA A 53 1.51 15.37 1.00
CA ALA A 53 2.93 15.76 1.02
C ALA A 53 3.77 15.09 2.14
N GLN A 54 3.12 14.44 3.11
CA GLN A 54 3.75 13.67 4.18
C GLN A 54 3.96 12.20 3.82
N ALA A 55 3.61 11.78 2.60
CA ALA A 55 3.84 10.42 2.12
C ALA A 55 5.34 10.06 2.20
N LYS A 56 5.66 9.06 3.02
CA LYS A 56 7.02 8.55 3.19
C LYS A 56 7.30 7.36 2.27
N GLY A 57 6.27 6.61 1.89
CA GLY A 57 6.39 5.50 0.98
C GLY A 57 5.08 4.75 0.77
N ILE A 58 5.15 3.72 -0.05
CA ILE A 58 4.03 2.82 -0.34
C ILE A 58 4.28 1.48 0.33
N LEU A 59 3.33 0.98 1.11
CA LEU A 59 3.48 -0.29 1.80
C LEU A 59 3.58 -1.44 0.78
N LEU A 60 4.62 -2.28 0.86
CA LEU A 60 4.86 -3.36 -0.11
C LEU A 60 4.02 -4.62 0.14
N GLU A 61 3.67 -4.88 1.39
CA GLU A 61 3.01 -6.12 1.81
C GLU A 61 1.82 -5.81 2.74
N ASP A 62 0.89 -6.76 2.85
CA ASP A 62 -0.21 -6.65 3.81
C ASP A 62 0.36 -6.77 5.24
N VAL A 63 0.19 -5.75 6.07
CA VAL A 63 0.69 -5.73 7.46
C VAL A 63 -0.47 -5.85 8.45
N ASP A 64 -0.38 -6.85 9.33
CA ASP A 64 -1.32 -7.03 10.43
C ASP A 64 -0.97 -6.07 11.59
N VAL A 65 -1.92 -5.19 11.92
CA VAL A 65 -1.86 -4.19 12.99
C VAL A 65 -2.91 -4.48 14.08
N THR A 66 -3.35 -5.73 14.22
CA THR A 66 -4.39 -6.12 15.19
C THR A 66 -3.98 -5.88 16.63
N ALA A 67 -2.68 -6.03 16.95
CA ALA A 67 -2.14 -5.89 18.30
C ALA A 67 -1.46 -4.54 18.58
N GLY A 68 -1.52 -3.57 17.64
CA GLY A 68 -0.86 -2.27 17.77
C GLY A 68 -0.23 -1.80 16.46
N ASP A 69 0.62 -0.78 16.54
CA ASP A 69 1.39 -0.30 15.38
C ASP A 69 2.31 -1.40 14.87
N GLY A 70 2.20 -1.70 13.58
CA GLY A 70 2.99 -2.74 12.93
C GLY A 70 4.30 -2.19 12.36
N PHE A 71 5.14 -3.10 11.88
CA PHE A 71 6.29 -2.74 11.05
C PHE A 71 6.11 -3.33 9.66
N GLY A 72 6.42 -2.54 8.64
CA GLY A 72 6.27 -2.95 7.24
C GLY A 72 7.38 -2.39 6.37
N ALA A 73 7.52 -2.96 5.18
CA ALA A 73 8.41 -2.44 4.15
C ALA A 73 7.70 -1.36 3.32
N PHE A 74 8.26 -0.16 3.30
CA PHE A 74 7.80 0.98 2.54
C PHE A 74 8.69 1.14 1.31
N LEU A 75 8.08 1.16 0.14
CA LEU A 75 8.73 1.54 -1.09
C LEU A 75 9.10 3.02 -1.03
N ILE A 76 10.39 3.32 -1.17
CA ILE A 76 10.95 4.67 -1.20
C ILE A 76 11.30 5.07 -2.63
N SER A 77 11.80 4.13 -3.44
CA SER A 77 12.21 4.37 -4.83
C SER A 77 11.80 3.21 -5.73
N GLY A 78 11.28 3.50 -6.92
CA GLY A 78 10.86 2.47 -7.89
C GLY A 78 9.83 2.95 -8.90
N ILE A 79 9.21 2.01 -9.62
CA ILE A 79 8.10 2.27 -10.54
C ILE A 79 6.88 1.51 -10.06
N VAL A 80 5.77 2.22 -9.88
CA VAL A 80 4.49 1.66 -9.43
C VAL A 80 3.40 1.93 -10.46
N LEU A 81 2.47 0.99 -10.57
CA LEU A 81 1.27 1.11 -11.38
C LEU A 81 0.18 1.77 -10.55
N ALA A 82 -0.13 3.05 -10.84
CA ALA A 82 -1.11 3.81 -10.08
C ALA A 82 -2.51 3.20 -10.18
N GLY A 83 -2.84 2.57 -11.32
CA GLY A 83 -4.11 1.88 -11.54
C GLY A 83 -4.28 0.57 -10.75
N ARG A 84 -3.25 0.13 -10.02
CA ARG A 84 -3.29 -1.07 -9.15
C ARG A 84 -3.18 -0.76 -7.66
N LEU A 85 -3.08 0.52 -7.30
CA LEU A 85 -3.08 0.93 -5.91
C LEU A 85 -4.53 0.91 -5.37
N PRO A 86 -4.72 0.56 -4.08
CA PRO A 86 -6.05 0.58 -3.45
C PRO A 86 -6.63 2.00 -3.36
N GLU A 87 -5.75 3.01 -3.33
CA GLU A 87 -6.12 4.42 -3.27
C GLU A 87 -5.35 5.19 -4.34
N VAL A 88 -6.04 6.12 -5.02
CA VAL A 88 -5.40 6.96 -6.04
C VAL A 88 -4.43 7.93 -5.34
N PRO A 89 -3.12 7.92 -5.67
CA PRO A 89 -2.17 8.85 -5.09
C PRO A 89 -2.54 10.30 -5.42
N GLN A 90 -2.64 11.15 -4.40
CA GLN A 90 -2.79 12.59 -4.61
C GLN A 90 -1.55 13.16 -5.32
N GLU A 91 -1.72 14.26 -6.03
CA GLU A 91 -0.61 14.95 -6.71
C GLU A 91 0.49 15.41 -5.73
N THR A 92 0.10 15.79 -4.52
CA THR A 92 1.01 16.12 -3.41
C THR A 92 1.83 14.91 -2.96
N ALA A 93 1.22 13.72 -2.88
CA ALA A 93 1.91 12.47 -2.56
C ALA A 93 2.88 12.05 -3.67
N LYS A 94 2.48 12.19 -4.95
CA LYS A 94 3.39 11.97 -6.09
C LYS A 94 4.59 12.90 -6.05
N THR A 95 4.38 14.13 -5.61
CA THR A 95 5.45 15.14 -5.46
C THR A 95 6.34 14.87 -4.25
N ALA A 96 5.82 14.29 -3.17
CA ALA A 96 6.62 13.85 -2.02
C ALA A 96 7.45 12.62 -2.36
N LEU A 97 6.86 11.66 -3.08
CA LEU A 97 7.49 10.42 -3.52
C LEU A 97 8.27 10.62 -4.83
N LYS A 98 9.23 11.56 -4.82
CA LYS A 98 10.00 11.98 -6.01
C LYS A 98 10.77 10.84 -6.68
N GLU A 99 11.17 9.85 -5.89
CA GLU A 99 11.91 8.68 -6.37
C GLU A 99 10.99 7.54 -6.85
N ILE A 100 9.67 7.71 -6.73
CA ILE A 100 8.67 6.75 -7.19
C ILE A 100 8.01 7.27 -8.46
N LYS A 101 8.16 6.52 -9.55
CA LYS A 101 7.49 6.81 -10.82
C LYS A 101 6.15 6.09 -10.87
N PHE A 102 5.07 6.87 -10.95
CA PHE A 102 3.71 6.36 -11.13
C PHE A 102 3.41 6.22 -12.62
N MET A 103 2.99 5.02 -13.05
CA MET A 103 2.57 4.68 -14.41
C MET A 103 1.13 4.23 -14.49
#